data_AF-A0A850QU37-F1
#
_entry.id   AF-A0A850QU37-F1
#
_cell.length_a   1.000
_cell.length_b   1.000
_cell.length_c   1.000
_cell.angle_alpha   90.00
_cell.angle_beta   90.00
_cell.angle_gamma   90.00
#
_symmetry.space_group_name_H-M   'P 1'
#
loop_
_entity.id
_entity.type
_entity.pdbx_description
1 polymer ?
#
loop_
_entity_poly.entity_id
_entity_poly.type
_entity_poly.pdbx_seq_one_letter_code
_entity_poly.pdbx_strand_id
1 'polypeptide(L)'
;MSTWQKISRQLLRLPLSLLVKTNSIPSDPVTDLELDLERPIVYILPFRSTTDLMTLRSSTQELGLPDPLSPLEIGDKQLARYVFVAKGPSIFGSSSDLPAESVELFTELLELHKQNPELNIQLVPASVLWGRKPGKEKETGPILRPLNGPKKFLAILAQGRDCLVRLSTPVSLRYMADNHGTDDAIAHKLARVAKIHFSRQQIAASGPRLPDRHELFKRLLASKAIEKVVTEEAKSRDVPVEKVRKEAIEMMEEIAANFSYSLIKHGDSFLGWLWNKLYQGLNIHNAQRVRRLAQDGHEIVYVPCHRSHMDYLLLSYVLYNEGLVPPHIAAGINLNFFPAGPIFRRGGAFFIRRSFRGDRLYSTVFREYLAELFAKGYSVEYFSEGGRSRTGRLLPAKTGMLS
;
A
#
# COMPACT_ATOMS: atom_id res chain seq x y z
N MET A 1 25.12 17.05 17.89
CA MET A 1 25.28 15.99 16.86
C MET A 1 26.73 15.51 16.81
N SER A 2 27.00 14.21 16.70
CA SER A 2 28.39 13.72 16.61
C SER A 2 28.98 13.92 15.21
N THR A 3 30.26 14.26 15.11
CA THR A 3 31.00 14.49 13.85
C THR A 3 30.87 13.29 12.90
N TRP A 4 30.80 12.08 13.45
CA TRP A 4 30.61 10.82 12.72
C TRP A 4 29.28 10.74 11.97
N GLN A 5 28.20 11.29 12.53
CA GLN A 5 26.89 11.33 11.85
C GLN A 5 26.91 12.25 10.63
N LYS A 6 27.66 13.36 10.68
CA LYS A 6 27.82 14.27 9.52
C LYS A 6 28.61 13.60 8.40
N ILE A 7 29.74 12.96 8.75
CA ILE A 7 30.61 12.26 7.78
C ILE A 7 29.85 11.11 7.11
N SER A 8 29.17 10.25 7.89
CA SER A 8 28.40 9.13 7.33
C SER A 8 27.28 9.59 6.39
N ARG A 9 26.58 10.69 6.69
CA ARG A 9 25.57 11.26 5.80
C ARG A 9 26.16 11.77 4.49
N GLN A 10 27.32 12.42 4.54
CA GLN A 10 27.98 12.95 3.36
C GLN A 10 28.50 11.82 2.45
N LEU A 11 29.04 10.74 3.04
CA LEU A 11 29.46 9.53 2.32
C LEU A 11 28.29 8.79 1.66
N LEU A 12 27.09 8.82 2.26
CA LEU A 12 25.91 8.17 1.70
C LEU A 12 25.24 8.95 0.56
N ARG A 13 25.56 10.23 0.36
CA ARG A 13 24.88 11.08 -0.64
C ARG A 13 25.03 10.54 -2.07
N LEU A 14 26.27 10.27 -2.50
CA LEU A 14 26.59 9.81 -3.85
C LEU A 14 26.04 8.40 -4.17
N PRO A 15 26.22 7.37 -3.31
CA PRO A 15 25.65 6.05 -3.60
C PRO A 15 24.12 6.09 -3.60
N LEU A 16 23.48 6.86 -2.71
CA LEU A 16 22.03 7.01 -2.72
C LEU A 16 21.53 7.71 -3.99
N SER A 17 22.17 8.79 -4.45
CA SER A 17 21.74 9.47 -5.69
C SER A 17 21.86 8.60 -6.93
N LEU A 18 22.78 7.63 -6.95
CA LEU A 18 22.95 6.70 -8.07
C LEU A 18 21.98 5.52 -8.01
N LEU A 19 21.73 4.99 -6.82
CA LEU A 19 20.95 3.77 -6.61
C LEU A 19 19.46 4.02 -6.38
N VAL A 20 19.09 5.20 -5.90
CA VAL A 20 17.74 5.51 -5.46
C VAL A 20 17.08 6.47 -6.43
N LYS A 21 15.92 6.06 -6.96
CA LYS A 21 14.99 6.94 -7.67
C LYS A 21 13.73 7.02 -6.82
N THR A 22 13.45 8.21 -6.32
CA THR A 22 12.28 8.48 -5.49
C THR A 22 11.07 8.76 -6.37
N ASN A 23 9.96 8.08 -6.07
CA ASN A 23 8.63 8.55 -6.45
C ASN A 23 8.02 9.18 -5.20
N SER A 24 7.57 10.43 -5.29
CA SER A 24 7.02 11.18 -4.16
C SER A 24 5.51 11.23 -4.28
N ILE A 25 4.79 10.85 -3.22
CA ILE A 25 3.33 10.88 -3.18
C ILE A 25 2.86 11.65 -1.95
N PRO A 26 2.00 12.66 -2.12
CA PRO A 26 1.54 13.20 -3.40
C PRO A 26 2.65 13.92 -4.20
N SER A 27 2.41 14.14 -5.50
CA SER A 27 3.33 14.87 -6.38
C SER A 27 3.38 16.37 -6.08
N ASP A 28 2.29 16.94 -5.58
CA ASP A 28 2.21 18.30 -5.05
C ASP A 28 1.70 18.25 -3.59
N PRO A 29 2.59 18.06 -2.60
CA PRO A 29 2.19 17.97 -1.21
C PRO A 29 1.68 19.29 -0.63
N VAL A 30 2.04 20.44 -1.20
CA VAL A 30 1.59 21.74 -0.68
C VAL A 30 0.09 21.87 -0.91
N THR A 31 -0.35 21.65 -2.15
CA THR A 31 -1.77 21.69 -2.50
C THR A 31 -2.53 20.50 -1.94
N ASP A 32 -2.05 19.27 -2.16
CA ASP A 32 -2.81 18.06 -1.80
C ASP A 32 -2.95 17.91 -0.27
N LEU A 33 -1.92 18.26 0.51
CA LEU A 33 -1.96 18.08 1.97
C LEU A 33 -2.28 19.36 2.73
N GLU A 34 -2.59 20.45 2.01
CA GLU A 34 -2.88 21.77 2.58
C GLU A 34 -1.76 22.24 3.52
N LEU A 35 -0.49 22.05 3.09
CA LEU A 35 0.67 22.45 3.88
C LEU A 35 0.87 23.96 3.82
N ASP A 36 0.99 24.56 4.98
CA ASP A 36 1.36 25.96 5.12
C ASP A 36 2.89 26.09 5.24
N LEU A 37 3.58 26.58 4.21
CA LEU A 37 5.04 26.71 4.23
C LEU A 37 5.55 27.85 5.14
N GLU A 38 4.68 28.77 5.55
CA GLU A 38 5.02 29.85 6.49
C GLU A 38 5.07 29.33 7.94
N ARG A 39 4.39 28.19 8.20
CA ARG A 39 4.40 27.54 9.51
C ARG A 39 5.55 26.55 9.65
N PRO A 40 6.10 26.38 10.86
CA PRO A 40 7.07 25.33 11.16
C PRO A 40 6.57 23.93 10.76
N ILE A 41 7.36 23.21 9.96
CA ILE A 41 7.13 21.82 9.59
C ILE A 41 8.15 20.93 10.30
N VAL A 42 7.69 19.83 10.91
CA VAL A 42 8.54 18.77 11.49
C VAL A 42 8.11 17.43 10.90
N TYR A 43 9.07 16.67 10.35
CA TYR A 43 8.80 15.37 9.74
C TYR A 43 8.84 14.23 10.76
N ILE A 44 7.84 13.37 10.75
CA ILE A 44 7.82 12.16 11.58
C ILE A 44 8.19 10.96 10.71
N LEU A 45 9.20 10.19 11.12
CA LEU A 45 9.59 8.94 10.46
C LEU A 45 9.32 7.71 11.35
N PRO A 46 8.99 6.55 10.75
CA PRO A 46 8.65 5.33 11.50
C PRO A 46 9.81 4.80 12.35
N PHE A 47 11.04 4.85 11.82
CA PHE A 47 12.22 4.27 12.44
C PHE A 47 13.46 5.12 12.24
N ARG A 48 14.38 5.09 13.22
CA ARG A 48 15.71 5.69 13.09
C ARG A 48 16.47 5.06 11.93
N SER A 49 16.70 5.83 10.88
CA SER A 49 17.36 5.37 9.67
C SER A 49 17.99 6.53 8.90
N THR A 50 19.31 6.51 8.78
CA THR A 50 20.05 7.57 8.07
C THR A 50 19.74 7.55 6.58
N THR A 51 19.57 6.37 5.98
CA THR A 51 19.23 6.26 4.56
C THR A 51 17.83 6.78 4.30
N ASP A 52 16.84 6.46 5.15
CA ASP A 52 15.48 6.99 5.01
C ASP A 52 15.45 8.50 5.14
N LEU A 53 16.16 9.05 6.13
CA LEU A 53 16.24 10.50 6.32
C LEU A 53 16.91 11.21 5.14
N MET A 54 17.96 10.64 4.56
CA MET A 54 18.62 11.20 3.37
C MET A 54 17.75 11.08 2.11
N THR A 55 16.99 9.98 1.97
CA THR A 55 16.04 9.82 0.87
C THR A 55 14.86 10.78 1.00
N LEU A 56 14.33 10.95 2.21
CA LEU A 56 13.32 11.97 2.51
C LEU A 56 13.84 13.36 2.16
N ARG A 57 15.08 13.69 2.54
CA ARG A 57 15.71 14.97 2.21
C ARG A 57 15.70 15.26 0.71
N SER A 58 16.13 14.30 -0.12
CA SER A 58 16.12 14.46 -1.58
C SER A 58 14.72 14.77 -2.08
N SER A 59 13.74 13.98 -1.64
CA SER A 59 12.33 14.15 -2.00
C SER A 59 11.78 15.51 -1.55
N THR A 60 12.02 15.94 -0.31
CA THR A 60 11.56 17.25 0.18
C THR A 60 12.17 18.41 -0.60
N GLN A 61 13.46 18.31 -0.97
CA GLN A 61 14.13 19.34 -1.76
C GLN A 61 13.57 19.42 -3.19
N GLU A 62 13.30 18.27 -3.82
CA GLU A 62 12.64 18.20 -5.13
C GLU A 62 11.22 18.78 -5.12
N LEU A 63 10.49 18.62 -4.00
CA LEU A 63 9.14 19.13 -3.80
C LEU A 63 9.09 20.59 -3.28
N GLY A 64 10.23 21.25 -3.10
CA GLY A 64 10.30 22.61 -2.56
C GLY A 64 9.93 22.74 -1.08
N LEU A 65 9.91 21.63 -0.33
CA LEU A 65 9.63 21.60 1.11
C LEU A 65 10.90 21.86 1.94
N PRO A 66 10.77 22.32 3.20
CA PRO A 66 11.91 22.56 4.08
C PRO A 66 12.80 21.31 4.25
N ASP A 67 14.12 21.48 4.15
CA ASP A 67 15.09 20.39 4.29
C ASP A 67 15.00 19.80 5.72
N PRO A 68 14.72 18.49 5.89
CA PRO A 68 14.61 17.87 7.21
C PRO A 68 15.92 17.96 8.02
N LEU A 69 17.07 18.15 7.38
CA LEU A 69 18.36 18.31 8.05
C LEU A 69 18.74 19.77 8.32
N SER A 70 17.99 20.74 7.80
CA SER A 70 18.14 22.14 8.21
C SER A 70 17.61 22.34 9.63
N PRO A 71 18.23 23.22 10.44
CA PRO A 71 17.69 23.56 11.74
C PRO A 71 16.29 24.18 11.59
N LEU A 72 15.42 23.86 12.54
CA LEU A 72 14.14 24.52 12.74
C LEU A 72 14.34 25.64 13.76
N GLU A 73 14.20 26.88 13.31
CA GLU A 73 14.35 28.07 14.14
C GLU A 73 12.97 28.50 14.65
N ILE A 74 12.78 28.51 15.97
CA ILE A 74 11.56 28.99 16.62
C ILE A 74 12.00 29.90 17.78
N GLY A 75 11.83 31.21 17.61
CA GLY A 75 12.43 32.19 18.52
C GLY A 75 13.94 32.02 18.56
N ASP A 76 14.51 31.98 19.77
CA ASP A 76 15.96 31.81 19.97
C ASP A 76 16.43 30.34 19.94
N LYS A 77 15.52 29.39 19.69
CA LYS A 77 15.82 27.96 19.72
C LYS A 77 16.10 27.42 18.32
N GLN A 78 17.13 26.57 18.22
CA GLN A 78 17.41 25.76 17.04
C GLN A 78 17.14 24.29 17.33
N LEU A 79 16.10 23.74 16.70
CA LEU A 79 15.62 22.39 16.90
C LEU A 79 15.82 21.52 15.65
N ALA A 80 15.73 20.20 15.79
CA ALA A 80 15.72 19.33 14.62
C ALA A 80 14.34 19.37 13.94
N ARG A 81 14.35 19.30 12.61
CA ARG A 81 13.13 19.32 11.78
C ARG A 81 12.55 17.90 11.55
N TYR A 82 12.98 16.92 12.34
CA TYR A 82 12.52 15.53 12.23
C TYR A 82 12.55 14.80 13.58
N VAL A 83 11.68 13.81 13.71
CA VAL A 83 11.58 12.89 14.84
C VAL A 83 11.39 11.45 14.36
N PHE A 84 11.79 10.49 15.18
CA PHE A 84 11.56 9.08 14.92
C PHE A 84 10.62 8.50 15.97
N VAL A 85 9.69 7.64 15.58
CA VAL A 85 8.74 7.02 16.53
C VAL A 85 9.26 5.70 17.13
N ALA A 86 10.34 5.14 16.57
CA ALA A 86 11.02 3.96 17.11
C ALA A 86 12.52 3.92 16.73
N LYS A 87 13.35 3.31 17.59
CA LYS A 87 14.79 3.10 17.33
C LYS A 87 15.09 2.11 16.19
N GLY A 88 14.23 1.12 15.97
CA GLY A 88 14.46 0.07 14.96
C GLY A 88 15.41 -1.05 15.44
N PRO A 89 15.81 -2.00 14.56
CA PRO A 89 16.60 -3.16 14.85
C PRO A 89 18.07 -2.80 14.64
N SER A 90 18.83 -2.86 15.71
CA SER A 90 20.29 -2.87 15.67
C SER A 90 20.80 -4.27 15.33
N ILE A 91 22.10 -4.37 15.00
CA ILE A 91 22.78 -5.67 14.80
C ILE A 91 22.73 -6.52 16.07
N PHE A 92 22.59 -5.90 17.25
CA PHE A 92 22.62 -6.55 18.57
C PHE A 92 21.24 -6.58 19.29
N GLY A 93 20.15 -6.29 18.58
CA GLY A 93 18.79 -6.36 19.15
C GLY A 93 17.82 -5.34 18.55
N SER A 94 16.52 -5.58 18.69
CA SER A 94 15.46 -4.67 18.22
C SER A 94 14.68 -4.03 19.36
N SER A 95 14.55 -2.71 19.34
CA SER A 95 13.73 -1.96 20.27
C SER A 95 12.66 -1.19 19.50
N SER A 96 11.40 -1.36 19.93
CA SER A 96 10.26 -0.56 19.49
C SER A 96 10.14 0.74 20.28
N ASP A 97 11.09 1.04 21.15
CA ASP A 97 10.99 2.18 22.06
C ASP A 97 11.17 3.48 21.31
N LEU A 98 10.48 4.51 21.81
CA LEU A 98 10.65 5.88 21.34
C LEU A 98 12.09 6.31 21.64
N PRO A 99 12.85 6.85 20.67
CA PRO A 99 14.19 7.36 20.94
C PRO A 99 14.14 8.53 21.93
N ALA A 100 15.08 8.58 22.89
CA ALA A 100 15.18 9.67 23.87
C ALA A 100 15.27 11.04 23.18
N GLU A 101 16.11 11.15 22.14
CA GLU A 101 16.23 12.33 21.28
C GLU A 101 14.88 12.80 20.70
N SER A 102 13.94 11.88 20.43
CA SER A 102 12.61 12.22 19.93
C SER A 102 11.64 12.60 21.04
N VAL A 103 11.76 12.01 22.24
CA VAL A 103 11.00 12.44 23.43
C VAL A 103 11.37 13.87 23.79
N GLU A 104 12.68 14.13 23.94
CA GLU A 104 13.22 15.46 24.28
C GLU A 104 12.72 16.52 23.31
N LEU A 105 12.81 16.26 21.99
CA LEU A 105 12.33 17.17 20.98
C LEU A 105 10.80 17.36 21.02
N PHE A 106 10.01 16.31 21.19
CA PHE A 106 8.55 16.46 21.32
C PHE A 106 8.16 17.30 22.53
N THR A 107 8.77 17.04 23.68
CA THR A 107 8.52 17.80 24.91
C THR A 107 8.90 19.27 24.72
N GLU A 108 10.03 19.55 24.05
CA GLU A 108 10.46 20.92 23.76
C GLU A 108 9.52 21.66 22.78
N LEU A 109 9.04 20.99 21.73
CA LEU A 109 8.07 21.57 20.79
C LEU A 109 6.72 21.84 21.45
N LEU A 110 6.27 20.95 22.34
CA LEU A 110 5.04 21.13 23.13
C LEU A 110 5.16 22.29 24.12
N GLU A 111 6.33 22.47 24.74
CA GLU A 111 6.57 23.59 25.65
C GLU A 111 6.59 24.94 24.92
N LEU A 112 7.16 24.99 23.70
CA LEU A 112 7.09 26.19 22.85
C LEU A 112 5.65 26.57 22.51
N HIS A 113 4.76 25.60 22.36
CA HIS A 113 3.33 25.86 22.16
C HIS A 113 2.67 26.51 23.38
N LYS A 114 3.11 26.22 24.61
CA LYS A 114 2.59 26.94 25.78
C LYS A 114 3.00 28.40 25.80
N GLN A 115 4.23 28.67 25.37
CA GLN A 115 4.84 30.00 25.46
C GLN A 115 4.37 30.93 24.34
N ASN A 116 4.03 30.38 23.17
CA ASN A 116 3.58 31.14 22.02
C ASN A 116 2.23 30.62 21.50
N PRO A 117 1.10 31.29 21.82
CA PRO A 117 -0.24 30.87 21.39
C PRO A 117 -0.40 30.76 19.86
N GLU A 118 0.21 31.67 19.11
CA GLU A 118 0.13 31.73 17.63
C GLU A 118 0.96 30.65 16.93
N LEU A 119 1.88 30.00 17.66
CA LEU A 119 2.67 28.90 17.11
C LEU A 119 1.76 27.72 16.77
N ASN A 120 1.85 27.23 15.52
CA ASN A 120 1.19 26.02 15.05
C ASN A 120 2.17 25.16 14.23
N ILE A 121 2.84 24.21 14.89
CA ILE A 121 3.80 23.31 14.24
C ILE A 121 3.01 22.20 13.51
N GLN A 122 3.34 22.00 12.24
CA GLN A 122 2.80 20.95 11.40
C GLN A 122 3.67 19.70 11.47
N LEU A 123 3.15 18.65 12.10
CA LEU A 123 3.79 17.34 12.12
C LEU A 123 3.40 16.57 10.85
N VAL A 124 4.36 16.35 9.95
CA VAL A 124 4.13 15.67 8.67
C VAL A 124 4.64 14.22 8.74
N PRO A 125 3.76 13.21 8.78
CA PRO A 125 4.19 11.82 8.72
C PRO A 125 4.78 11.49 7.35
N ALA A 126 6.05 11.10 7.35
CA ALA A 126 6.84 10.79 6.17
C ALA A 126 7.36 9.34 6.24
N SER A 127 7.02 8.54 5.24
CA SER A 127 7.48 7.15 5.13
C SER A 127 8.31 6.94 3.87
N VAL A 128 9.36 6.13 4.00
CA VAL A 128 10.23 5.72 2.88
C VAL A 128 10.10 4.21 2.71
N LEU A 129 9.46 3.81 1.62
CA LEU A 129 9.11 2.43 1.32
C LEU A 129 10.09 1.87 0.28
N TRP A 130 10.94 0.94 0.71
CA TRP A 130 11.94 0.28 -0.13
C TRP A 130 11.32 -0.92 -0.84
N GLY A 131 10.60 -0.61 -1.91
CA GLY A 131 9.70 -1.55 -2.56
C GLY A 131 8.44 -1.84 -1.74
N ARG A 132 7.49 -2.48 -2.41
CA ARG A 132 6.10 -2.66 -1.94
C ARG A 132 5.66 -4.11 -2.02
N LYS A 133 6.61 -5.04 -1.98
CA LYS A 133 6.32 -6.48 -2.09
C LYS A 133 5.47 -6.93 -0.90
N PRO A 134 4.25 -7.47 -1.12
CA PRO A 134 3.50 -8.09 -0.04
C PRO A 134 4.24 -9.32 0.50
N GLY A 135 4.17 -9.51 1.82
CA GLY A 135 4.68 -10.71 2.48
C GLY A 135 3.84 -11.95 2.15
N LYS A 136 4.26 -13.12 2.61
CA LYS A 136 3.48 -14.38 2.50
C LYS A 136 2.68 -14.65 3.77
N GLU A 137 1.51 -15.27 3.68
CA GLU A 137 0.65 -15.58 4.84
C GLU A 137 1.36 -16.37 5.95
N LYS A 138 2.35 -17.22 5.60
CA LYS A 138 3.16 -17.99 6.57
C LYS A 138 4.04 -17.12 7.47
N GLU A 139 4.30 -15.86 7.09
CA GLU A 139 5.07 -14.94 7.91
C GLU A 139 4.19 -14.41 9.06
N THR A 140 4.73 -14.32 10.27
CA THR A 140 3.93 -13.98 11.48
C THR A 140 4.29 -12.65 12.14
N GLY A 141 5.46 -12.06 11.88
CA GLY A 141 5.85 -10.77 12.49
C GLY A 141 5.06 -9.56 11.96
N PRO A 142 5.31 -8.33 12.45
CA PRO A 142 4.55 -7.14 12.06
C PRO A 142 4.70 -6.81 10.56
N ILE A 143 3.78 -6.04 9.99
CA ILE A 143 3.86 -5.61 8.58
C ILE A 143 4.86 -4.45 8.43
N LEU A 144 4.76 -3.46 9.32
CA LEU A 144 5.76 -2.42 9.45
C LEU A 144 7.00 -2.99 10.14
N ARG A 145 8.01 -3.36 9.35
CA ARG A 145 9.29 -3.85 9.85
C ARG A 145 10.42 -2.92 9.45
N PRO A 146 11.25 -2.52 10.42
CA PRO A 146 12.48 -1.86 10.08
C PRO A 146 13.50 -2.86 9.53
N LEU A 147 14.33 -2.41 8.60
CA LEU A 147 15.41 -3.20 8.02
C LEU A 147 16.70 -2.86 8.75
N ASN A 148 17.45 -3.89 9.17
CA ASN A 148 18.80 -3.69 9.69
C ASN A 148 19.76 -3.28 8.54
N GLY A 149 20.96 -2.78 8.88
CA GLY A 149 21.91 -2.21 7.90
C GLY A 149 22.14 -3.09 6.64
N PRO A 150 22.52 -4.37 6.79
CA PRO A 150 22.74 -5.25 5.63
C PRO A 150 21.48 -5.51 4.81
N LYS A 151 20.33 -5.77 5.45
CA LYS A 151 19.05 -5.96 4.74
C LYS A 151 18.62 -4.68 4.03
N LYS A 152 18.88 -3.51 4.64
CA LYS A 152 18.61 -2.20 4.05
C LYS A 152 19.47 -1.97 2.81
N PHE A 153 20.76 -2.27 2.89
CA PHE A 153 21.68 -2.16 1.75
C PHE A 153 21.25 -3.03 0.58
N LEU A 154 20.92 -4.32 0.83
CA LEU A 154 20.40 -5.22 -0.19
C LEU A 154 19.05 -4.74 -0.76
N ALA A 155 18.17 -4.22 0.09
CA ALA A 155 16.90 -3.65 -0.35
C ALA A 155 17.10 -2.41 -1.25
N ILE A 156 18.06 -1.54 -0.93
CA ILE A 156 18.43 -0.39 -1.76
C ILE A 156 18.98 -0.86 -3.11
N LEU A 157 19.87 -1.86 -3.14
CA LEU A 157 20.38 -2.39 -4.40
C LEU A 157 19.29 -3.00 -5.29
N ALA A 158 18.37 -3.78 -4.70
CA ALA A 158 17.33 -4.48 -5.46
C ALA A 158 16.10 -3.60 -5.79
N GLN A 159 15.78 -2.63 -4.93
CA GLN A 159 14.51 -1.89 -4.94
C GLN A 159 14.70 -0.36 -4.84
N GLY A 160 15.92 0.16 -4.82
CA GLY A 160 16.18 1.61 -4.72
C GLY A 160 15.56 2.41 -5.87
N ARG A 161 15.43 1.84 -7.06
CA ARG A 161 14.75 2.46 -8.20
C ARG A 161 13.22 2.43 -8.15
N ASP A 162 12.65 1.72 -7.18
CA ASP A 162 11.21 1.64 -6.87
C ASP A 162 11.01 2.08 -5.41
N CYS A 163 11.68 3.17 -5.04
CA CYS A 163 11.59 3.76 -3.72
C CYS A 163 10.46 4.78 -3.69
N LEU A 164 9.49 4.55 -2.81
CA LEU A 164 8.34 5.43 -2.64
C LEU A 164 8.51 6.27 -1.37
N VAL A 165 8.53 7.58 -1.51
CA VAL A 165 8.45 8.53 -0.41
C VAL A 165 7.02 9.02 -0.30
N ARG A 166 6.35 8.72 0.81
CA ARG A 166 4.97 9.12 1.05
C ARG A 166 4.88 10.13 2.17
N LEU A 167 4.37 11.31 1.85
CA LEU A 167 3.99 12.36 2.80
C LEU A 167 2.49 12.24 3.07
N SER A 168 2.10 12.51 4.31
CA SER A 168 0.72 12.34 4.78
C SER A 168 0.17 13.65 5.30
N THR A 169 -1.16 13.74 5.41
CA THR A 169 -1.84 14.90 6.00
C THR A 169 -1.16 15.30 7.32
N PRO A 170 -0.81 16.58 7.48
CA PRO A 170 -0.15 17.06 8.67
C PRO A 170 -1.08 16.94 9.89
N VAL A 171 -0.49 16.73 11.05
CA VAL A 171 -1.17 16.85 12.34
C VAL A 171 -0.70 18.14 13.00
N SER A 172 -1.63 18.98 13.42
CA SER A 172 -1.31 20.17 14.21
C SER A 172 -0.87 19.76 15.61
N LEU A 173 0.36 20.11 15.98
CA LEU A 173 0.86 19.87 17.33
C LEU A 173 0.13 20.75 18.36
N ARG A 174 -0.29 21.96 17.98
CA ARG A 174 -1.17 22.83 18.77
C ARG A 174 -2.45 22.12 19.17
N TYR A 175 -3.18 21.59 18.20
CA TYR A 175 -4.44 20.87 18.46
C TYR A 175 -4.23 19.67 19.40
N MET A 176 -3.08 19.00 19.34
CA MET A 176 -2.73 17.94 20.28
C MET A 176 -2.41 18.48 21.67
N ALA A 177 -1.67 19.60 21.77
CA ALA A 177 -1.33 20.24 23.02
C ALA A 177 -2.58 20.70 23.79
N ASP A 178 -3.51 21.36 23.10
CA ASP A 178 -4.71 21.94 23.70
C ASP A 178 -5.70 20.86 24.18
N ASN A 179 -5.82 19.74 23.46
CA ASN A 179 -6.81 18.69 23.77
C ASN A 179 -6.28 17.55 24.63
N HIS A 180 -4.96 17.37 24.70
CA HIS A 180 -4.36 16.22 25.38
C HIS A 180 -3.31 16.58 26.43
N GLY A 181 -2.84 17.83 26.50
CA GLY A 181 -1.82 18.32 27.43
C GLY A 181 -0.43 18.46 26.79
N THR A 182 0.63 18.49 27.58
CA THR A 182 2.02 18.64 27.07
C THR A 182 3.06 17.78 27.79
N ASP A 183 2.64 16.72 28.49
CA ASP A 183 3.55 15.87 29.26
C ASP A 183 4.20 14.77 28.38
N ASP A 184 5.22 14.11 28.92
CA ASP A 184 5.94 13.03 28.22
C ASP A 184 4.99 11.88 27.79
N ALA A 185 3.89 11.69 28.52
CA ALA A 185 2.86 10.71 28.17
C ALA A 185 2.26 10.96 26.79
N ILE A 186 2.15 12.22 26.37
CA ILE A 186 1.63 12.59 25.04
C ILE A 186 2.63 12.30 23.95
N ALA A 187 3.93 12.52 24.17
CA ALA A 187 4.95 12.11 23.20
C ALA A 187 4.85 10.61 22.89
N HIS A 188 4.64 9.78 23.92
CA HIS A 188 4.40 8.35 23.75
C HIS A 188 3.07 8.03 23.06
N LYS A 189 1.99 8.75 23.38
CA LYS A 189 0.68 8.60 22.72
C LYS A 189 0.78 8.95 21.22
N LEU A 190 1.40 10.07 20.88
CA LEU A 190 1.64 10.51 19.50
C LEU A 190 2.49 9.50 18.74
N ALA A 191 3.57 9.00 19.34
CA ALA A 191 4.38 7.95 18.73
C ALA A 191 3.58 6.66 18.48
N ARG A 192 2.67 6.28 19.37
CA ARG A 192 1.78 5.12 19.18
C ARG A 192 0.80 5.33 18.04
N VAL A 193 0.15 6.50 17.97
CA VAL A 193 -0.77 6.85 16.88
C VAL A 193 -0.03 6.87 15.54
N ALA A 194 1.15 7.49 15.49
CA ALA A 194 1.99 7.51 14.31
C ALA A 194 2.44 6.10 13.86
N LYS A 195 2.75 5.19 14.79
CA LYS A 195 3.05 3.78 14.45
C LYS A 195 1.87 3.08 13.79
N ILE A 196 0.64 3.28 14.30
CA ILE A 196 -0.58 2.71 13.70
C ILE A 196 -0.76 3.28 12.29
N HIS A 197 -0.60 4.60 12.13
CA HIS A 197 -0.64 5.28 10.84
C HIS A 197 0.35 4.67 9.83
N PHE A 198 1.63 4.55 10.19
CA PHE A 198 2.65 3.96 9.31
C PHE A 198 2.38 2.48 9.00
N SER A 199 1.82 1.73 9.95
CA SER A 199 1.41 0.34 9.70
C SER A 199 0.28 0.25 8.68
N ARG A 200 -0.74 1.10 8.78
CA ARG A 200 -1.84 1.16 7.80
C ARG A 200 -1.34 1.62 6.43
N GLN A 201 -0.43 2.59 6.38
CA GLN A 201 0.19 3.02 5.13
C GLN A 201 1.00 1.92 4.45
N GLN A 202 1.78 1.15 5.21
CA GLN A 202 2.50 0.00 4.69
C GLN A 202 1.52 -1.03 4.09
N ILE A 203 0.41 -1.31 4.77
CA ILE A 203 -0.64 -2.23 4.29
C ILE A 203 -1.29 -1.69 3.00
N ALA A 204 -1.66 -0.42 2.95
CA ALA A 204 -2.27 0.18 1.76
C ALA A 204 -1.33 0.11 0.53
N ALA A 205 -0.03 0.27 0.74
CA ALA A 205 0.97 0.25 -0.32
C ALA A 205 1.37 -1.16 -0.77
N SER A 206 1.55 -2.11 0.17
CA SER A 206 1.95 -3.48 -0.17
C SER A 206 0.78 -4.42 -0.43
N GLY A 207 -0.41 -4.09 0.07
CA GLY A 207 -1.54 -4.99 0.18
C GLY A 207 -1.40 -5.99 1.34
N PRO A 208 -2.47 -6.78 1.59
CA PRO A 208 -2.41 -7.90 2.51
C PRO A 208 -1.42 -8.97 2.02
N ARG A 209 -1.00 -9.83 2.93
CA ARG A 209 -0.06 -10.92 2.63
C ARG A 209 -0.66 -11.83 1.57
N LEU A 210 0.14 -12.27 0.60
CA LEU A 210 -0.34 -13.16 -0.46
C LEU A 210 -0.60 -14.55 0.10
N PRO A 211 -1.70 -15.20 -0.32
CA PRO A 211 -2.01 -16.54 0.15
C PRO A 211 -1.12 -17.54 -0.59
N ASP A 212 -0.74 -18.61 0.11
CA ASP A 212 -0.25 -19.79 -0.60
C ASP A 212 -1.45 -20.44 -1.30
N ARG A 213 -1.34 -20.69 -2.60
CA ARG A 213 -2.46 -21.22 -3.40
C ARG A 213 -2.99 -22.53 -2.86
N HIS A 214 -2.12 -23.40 -2.34
CA HIS A 214 -2.54 -24.68 -1.75
C HIS A 214 -3.29 -24.46 -0.44
N GLU A 215 -2.82 -23.54 0.41
CA GLU A 215 -3.50 -23.19 1.67
C GLU A 215 -4.83 -22.48 1.43
N LEU A 216 -4.92 -21.66 0.38
CA LEU A 216 -6.17 -21.09 -0.09
C LEU A 216 -7.18 -22.19 -0.47
N PHE A 217 -6.78 -23.13 -1.32
CA PHE A 217 -7.68 -24.19 -1.78
C PHE A 217 -8.09 -25.11 -0.64
N LYS A 218 -7.16 -25.43 0.27
CA LYS A 218 -7.46 -26.20 1.48
C LYS A 218 -8.52 -25.52 2.35
N ARG A 219 -8.43 -24.21 2.55
CA ARG A 219 -9.46 -23.44 3.28
C ARG A 219 -10.80 -23.42 2.58
N LEU A 220 -10.81 -23.18 1.26
CA LEU A 220 -12.05 -23.17 0.47
C LEU A 220 -12.76 -24.53 0.55
N LEU A 221 -12.02 -25.64 0.37
CA LEU A 221 -12.57 -26.98 0.48
C LEU A 221 -13.08 -27.31 1.89
N ALA A 222 -12.51 -26.69 2.93
CA ALA A 222 -12.98 -26.81 4.31
C ALA A 222 -14.16 -25.89 4.65
N SER A 223 -14.61 -25.04 3.71
CA SER A 223 -15.79 -24.22 3.93
C SER A 223 -17.05 -25.09 4.00
N LYS A 224 -17.91 -24.83 4.99
CA LYS A 224 -19.18 -25.55 5.15
C LYS A 224 -20.07 -25.44 3.92
N ALA A 225 -19.98 -24.32 3.19
CA ALA A 225 -20.76 -24.10 1.98
C ALA A 225 -20.32 -25.02 0.83
N ILE A 226 -19.01 -25.11 0.55
CA ILE A 226 -18.50 -26.02 -0.49
C ILE A 226 -18.69 -27.48 -0.07
N GLU A 227 -18.38 -27.84 1.17
CA GLU A 227 -18.57 -29.21 1.66
C GLU A 227 -20.02 -29.68 1.49
N LYS A 228 -20.99 -28.86 1.91
CA LYS A 228 -22.42 -29.14 1.75
C LYS A 228 -22.79 -29.35 0.28
N VAL A 229 -22.40 -28.43 -0.61
CA VAL A 229 -22.79 -28.52 -2.03
C VAL A 229 -22.12 -29.73 -2.71
N VAL A 230 -20.88 -30.06 -2.33
CA VAL A 230 -20.16 -31.24 -2.84
C VAL A 230 -20.89 -32.52 -2.43
N THR A 231 -21.33 -32.66 -1.18
CA THR A 231 -22.09 -33.82 -0.71
C THR A 231 -23.46 -33.93 -1.38
N GLU A 232 -24.18 -32.81 -1.51
CA GLU A 232 -25.50 -32.77 -2.18
C GLU A 232 -25.41 -33.15 -3.66
N GLU A 233 -24.44 -32.60 -4.39
CA GLU A 233 -24.21 -32.91 -5.81
C GLU A 233 -23.74 -34.35 -6.02
N ALA A 234 -22.87 -34.86 -5.15
CA ALA A 234 -22.43 -36.25 -5.19
C ALA A 234 -23.60 -37.22 -5.03
N LYS A 235 -24.49 -36.94 -4.06
CA LYS A 235 -25.71 -37.72 -3.83
C LYS A 235 -26.70 -37.60 -5.00
N SER A 236 -26.91 -36.40 -5.53
CA SER A 236 -27.86 -36.16 -6.63
C SER A 236 -27.43 -36.83 -7.93
N ARG A 237 -26.12 -36.93 -8.18
CA ARG A 237 -25.55 -37.49 -9.41
C ARG A 237 -25.15 -38.96 -9.26
N ASP A 238 -25.35 -39.54 -8.08
CA ASP A 238 -24.92 -40.89 -7.71
C ASP A 238 -23.44 -41.17 -8.04
N VAL A 239 -22.55 -40.28 -7.57
CA VAL A 239 -21.10 -40.40 -7.76
C VAL A 239 -20.36 -40.27 -6.44
N PRO A 240 -19.14 -40.81 -6.32
CA PRO A 240 -18.33 -40.64 -5.11
C PRO A 240 -18.06 -39.16 -4.82
N VAL A 241 -18.11 -38.78 -3.53
CA VAL A 241 -17.81 -37.42 -3.03
C VAL A 241 -16.46 -36.90 -3.54
N GLU A 242 -15.44 -37.76 -3.59
CA GLU A 242 -14.11 -37.38 -4.06
C GLU A 242 -14.08 -36.96 -5.53
N LYS A 243 -14.98 -37.49 -6.37
CA LYS A 243 -15.10 -37.05 -7.76
C LYS A 243 -15.57 -35.60 -7.84
N VAL A 244 -16.61 -35.26 -7.09
CA VAL A 244 -17.15 -33.89 -7.04
C VAL A 244 -16.18 -32.94 -6.36
N ARG A 245 -15.43 -33.40 -5.34
CA ARG A 245 -14.35 -32.63 -4.72
C ARG A 245 -13.25 -32.29 -5.73
N LYS A 246 -12.86 -33.25 -6.58
CA LYS A 246 -11.89 -33.00 -7.66
C LYS A 246 -12.41 -31.96 -8.66
N GLU A 247 -13.67 -32.05 -9.07
CA GLU A 247 -14.31 -31.02 -9.93
C GLU A 247 -14.27 -29.63 -9.25
N ALA A 248 -14.53 -29.55 -7.94
CA ALA A 248 -14.41 -28.30 -7.19
C ALA A 248 -12.98 -27.73 -7.22
N ILE A 249 -11.95 -28.57 -7.11
CA ILE A 249 -10.54 -28.15 -7.22
C ILE A 249 -10.24 -27.61 -8.62
N GLU A 250 -10.69 -28.30 -9.67
CA GLU A 250 -10.53 -27.84 -11.06
C GLU A 250 -11.21 -26.48 -11.27
N MET A 251 -12.40 -26.25 -10.69
CA MET A 251 -13.06 -24.94 -10.69
C MET A 251 -12.28 -23.89 -9.91
N MET A 252 -11.71 -24.22 -8.74
CA MET A 252 -10.84 -23.31 -7.99
C MET A 252 -9.59 -22.96 -8.82
N GLU A 253 -9.02 -23.92 -9.55
CA GLU A 253 -7.90 -23.69 -10.45
C GLU A 253 -8.26 -22.74 -11.59
N GLU A 254 -9.42 -22.96 -12.21
CA GLU A 254 -10.00 -22.10 -13.24
C GLU A 254 -10.14 -20.66 -12.72
N ILE A 255 -10.70 -20.48 -11.52
CA ILE A 255 -11.03 -19.16 -10.95
C ILE A 255 -9.80 -18.42 -10.44
N ALA A 256 -9.03 -19.01 -9.51
CA ALA A 256 -8.20 -18.25 -8.57
C ALA A 256 -6.96 -17.57 -9.17
N ALA A 257 -6.73 -16.28 -8.87
CA ALA A 257 -5.53 -15.56 -9.28
C ALA A 257 -4.21 -16.20 -8.77
N ASN A 258 -3.06 -15.75 -9.32
CA ASN A 258 -1.72 -16.14 -8.91
C ASN A 258 -0.80 -14.91 -8.83
N PHE A 259 -1.22 -13.92 -8.04
CA PHE A 259 -0.63 -12.58 -8.00
C PHE A 259 0.89 -12.59 -7.83
N SER A 260 1.59 -11.82 -8.66
CA SER A 260 3.06 -11.76 -8.71
C SER A 260 3.55 -10.32 -8.65
N TYR A 261 4.05 -9.89 -7.50
CA TYR A 261 4.62 -8.53 -7.32
C TYR A 261 5.71 -8.20 -8.35
N SER A 262 6.57 -9.18 -8.68
CA SER A 262 7.62 -8.98 -9.67
C SER A 262 7.03 -8.63 -11.05
N LEU A 263 5.93 -9.27 -11.44
CA LEU A 263 5.27 -8.95 -12.72
C LEU A 263 4.69 -7.53 -12.70
N ILE A 264 4.03 -7.13 -11.60
CA ILE A 264 3.50 -5.78 -11.45
C ILE A 264 4.62 -4.73 -11.57
N LYS A 265 5.73 -4.93 -10.86
CA LYS A 265 6.88 -4.02 -10.88
C LYS A 265 7.47 -3.85 -12.28
N HIS A 266 7.73 -4.94 -13.00
CA HIS A 266 8.27 -4.84 -14.36
C HIS A 266 7.20 -4.33 -15.35
N GLY A 267 5.93 -4.66 -15.09
CA GLY A 267 4.77 -4.17 -15.82
C GLY A 267 4.65 -2.66 -15.76
N ASP A 268 4.92 -2.02 -14.62
CA ASP A 268 4.88 -0.56 -14.47
C ASP A 268 5.77 0.17 -15.50
N SER A 269 7.03 -0.23 -15.65
CA SER A 269 7.93 0.35 -16.65
C SER A 269 7.43 0.17 -18.08
N PHE A 270 6.93 -1.03 -18.39
CA PHE A 270 6.37 -1.34 -19.71
C PHE A 270 5.10 -0.53 -19.99
N LEU A 271 4.20 -0.45 -19.01
CA LEU A 271 2.95 0.30 -19.12
C LEU A 271 3.21 1.80 -19.21
N GLY A 272 4.17 2.34 -18.45
CA GLY A 272 4.60 3.73 -18.59
C GLY A 272 5.10 4.06 -20.00
N TRP A 273 5.91 3.19 -20.61
CA TRP A 273 6.29 3.31 -22.03
C TRP A 273 5.06 3.22 -22.96
N LEU A 274 4.18 2.25 -22.72
CA LEU A 274 3.00 2.00 -23.54
C LEU A 274 2.06 3.22 -23.54
N TRP A 275 1.84 3.83 -22.37
CA TRP A 275 0.98 5.00 -22.23
C TRP A 275 1.56 6.22 -22.92
N ASN A 276 2.85 6.48 -22.75
CA ASN A 276 3.53 7.58 -23.44
C ASN A 276 3.59 7.39 -24.97
N LYS A 277 3.52 6.13 -25.44
CA LYS A 277 3.52 5.82 -26.88
C LYS A 277 2.13 5.91 -27.50
N LEU A 278 1.09 5.47 -26.79
CA LEU A 278 -0.27 5.34 -27.34
C LEU A 278 -1.20 6.51 -26.99
N TYR A 279 -0.89 7.27 -25.93
CA TYR A 279 -1.73 8.34 -25.42
C TYR A 279 -0.93 9.63 -25.21
N GLN A 280 -1.61 10.77 -25.16
CA GLN A 280 -0.99 12.09 -24.93
C GLN A 280 -0.74 12.40 -23.44
N GLY A 281 -0.67 11.36 -22.61
CA GLY A 281 -0.59 11.46 -21.15
C GLY A 281 -1.84 10.98 -20.45
N LEU A 282 -1.74 10.84 -19.12
CA LEU A 282 -2.82 10.43 -18.23
C LEU A 282 -3.15 11.59 -17.29
N ASN A 283 -4.42 11.96 -17.20
CA ASN A 283 -4.88 12.96 -16.26
C ASN A 283 -5.70 12.29 -15.14
N ILE A 284 -5.14 12.27 -13.93
CA ILE A 284 -5.68 11.57 -12.77
C ILE A 284 -6.27 12.61 -11.82
N HIS A 285 -7.55 12.45 -11.48
CA HIS A 285 -8.23 13.31 -10.51
C HIS A 285 -8.69 12.49 -9.31
N ASN A 286 -8.83 13.15 -8.15
CA ASN A 286 -9.39 12.58 -6.93
C ASN A 286 -8.66 11.35 -6.36
N ALA A 287 -7.41 11.10 -6.77
CA ALA A 287 -6.61 9.99 -6.23
C ALA A 287 -6.45 10.09 -4.70
N GLN A 288 -6.40 11.30 -4.16
CA GLN A 288 -6.32 11.55 -2.73
C GLN A 288 -7.45 10.88 -1.94
N ARG A 289 -8.69 10.93 -2.44
CA ARG A 289 -9.83 10.29 -1.77
C ARG A 289 -9.64 8.79 -1.64
N VAL A 290 -9.15 8.15 -2.71
CA VAL A 290 -8.85 6.72 -2.72
C VAL A 290 -7.69 6.40 -1.76
N ARG A 291 -6.63 7.22 -1.77
CA ARG A 291 -5.49 7.08 -0.85
C ARG A 291 -5.91 7.17 0.62
N ARG A 292 -6.83 8.09 0.97
CA ARG A 292 -7.40 8.24 2.32
C ARG A 292 -8.20 7.00 2.73
N LEU A 293 -9.14 6.55 1.90
CA LEU A 293 -9.95 5.36 2.17
C LEU A 293 -9.09 4.10 2.42
N ALA A 294 -8.08 3.88 1.57
CA ALA A 294 -7.17 2.75 1.72
C ALA A 294 -6.35 2.84 3.03
N GLN A 295 -5.93 4.05 3.39
CA GLN A 295 -5.17 4.30 4.62
C GLN A 295 -6.01 4.18 5.90
N ASP A 296 -7.30 4.48 5.83
CA ASP A 296 -8.24 4.28 6.93
C ASP A 296 -8.55 2.80 7.18
N GLY A 297 -8.13 1.94 6.25
CA GLY A 297 -8.28 0.48 6.34
C GLY A 297 -9.56 -0.04 5.69
N HIS A 298 -10.20 0.75 4.84
CA HIS A 298 -11.37 0.29 4.10
C HIS A 298 -10.97 -0.68 2.99
N GLU A 299 -11.78 -1.73 2.83
CA GLU A 299 -11.74 -2.59 1.65
C GLU A 299 -12.36 -1.85 0.47
N ILE A 300 -11.60 -1.73 -0.62
CA ILE A 300 -12.03 -0.97 -1.80
C ILE A 300 -12.38 -1.93 -2.92
N VAL A 301 -13.63 -1.84 -3.38
CA VAL A 301 -14.09 -2.47 -4.61
C VAL A 301 -14.14 -1.42 -5.71
N TYR A 302 -13.31 -1.61 -6.74
CA TYR A 302 -13.27 -0.73 -7.90
C TYR A 302 -14.29 -1.19 -8.93
N VAL A 303 -15.16 -0.26 -9.35
CA VAL A 303 -16.20 -0.51 -10.35
C VAL A 303 -16.02 0.44 -11.55
N PRO A 304 -14.94 0.28 -12.34
CA PRO A 304 -14.73 1.10 -13.52
C PRO A 304 -15.76 0.81 -14.62
N CYS A 305 -15.97 1.79 -15.51
CA CYS A 305 -16.66 1.56 -16.77
C CYS A 305 -15.79 0.71 -17.71
N HIS A 306 -16.39 -0.10 -18.59
CA HIS A 306 -15.64 -1.01 -19.47
C HIS A 306 -15.73 -0.59 -20.94
N ARG A 307 -14.77 0.22 -21.39
CA ARG A 307 -14.69 0.75 -22.76
C ARG A 307 -13.53 0.15 -23.55
N SER A 308 -12.48 -0.34 -22.89
CA SER A 308 -11.29 -0.90 -23.52
C SER A 308 -10.69 -2.05 -22.71
N HIS A 309 -9.91 -2.91 -23.39
CA HIS A 309 -9.01 -3.85 -22.71
C HIS A 309 -7.82 -3.13 -22.04
N MET A 310 -7.64 -1.83 -22.29
CA MET A 310 -6.64 -1.03 -21.57
C MET A 310 -7.13 -0.61 -20.19
N ASP A 311 -8.43 -0.64 -19.90
CA ASP A 311 -8.99 -0.06 -18.67
C ASP A 311 -8.46 -0.73 -17.40
N TYR A 312 -8.40 -2.06 -17.37
CA TYR A 312 -7.89 -2.81 -16.21
C TYR A 312 -6.38 -2.63 -16.02
N LEU A 313 -5.62 -2.46 -17.13
CA LEU A 313 -4.19 -2.16 -17.07
C LEU A 313 -3.96 -0.74 -16.59
N LEU A 314 -4.78 0.20 -17.05
CA LEU A 314 -4.71 1.61 -16.69
C LEU A 314 -5.00 1.81 -15.21
N LEU A 315 -6.09 1.26 -14.69
CA LEU A 315 -6.43 1.40 -13.27
C LEU A 315 -5.36 0.77 -12.38
N SER A 316 -4.89 -0.43 -12.72
CA SER A 316 -3.78 -1.08 -12.00
C SER A 316 -2.50 -0.24 -12.02
N TYR A 317 -2.16 0.34 -13.18
CA TYR A 317 -1.01 1.23 -13.34
C TYR A 317 -1.13 2.50 -12.48
N VAL A 318 -2.29 3.17 -12.54
CA VAL A 318 -2.56 4.38 -11.76
C VAL A 318 -2.49 4.08 -10.27
N LEU A 319 -3.17 3.04 -9.79
CA LEU A 319 -3.13 2.66 -8.37
C LEU A 319 -1.71 2.34 -7.90
N TYR A 320 -0.93 1.63 -8.70
CA TYR A 320 0.48 1.38 -8.40
C TYR A 320 1.27 2.69 -8.34
N ASN A 321 1.09 3.62 -9.27
CA ASN A 321 1.79 4.91 -9.24
C ASN A 321 1.30 5.83 -8.11
N GLU A 322 0.08 5.62 -7.62
CA GLU A 322 -0.51 6.27 -6.43
C GLU A 322 -0.11 5.63 -5.10
N GLY A 323 0.83 4.67 -5.15
CA GLY A 323 1.38 4.02 -3.96
C GLY A 323 0.39 3.10 -3.28
N LEU A 324 -0.56 2.53 -4.05
CA LEU A 324 -1.54 1.56 -3.62
C LEU A 324 -1.27 0.20 -4.29
N VAL A 325 -1.73 -0.87 -3.66
CA VAL A 325 -1.68 -2.21 -4.26
C VAL A 325 -2.70 -2.34 -5.39
N PRO A 326 -2.33 -2.90 -6.56
CA PRO A 326 -3.29 -3.20 -7.62
C PRO A 326 -4.33 -4.24 -7.16
N PRO A 327 -5.58 -4.14 -7.64
CA PRO A 327 -6.66 -5.03 -7.23
C PRO A 327 -6.59 -6.40 -7.91
N HIS A 328 -7.33 -7.36 -7.34
CA HIS A 328 -7.69 -8.59 -8.03
C HIS A 328 -8.78 -8.31 -9.05
N ILE A 329 -8.55 -8.67 -10.31
CA ILE A 329 -9.41 -8.25 -11.43
C ILE A 329 -10.31 -9.41 -11.84
N ALA A 330 -11.63 -9.19 -11.84
CA ALA A 330 -12.57 -10.12 -12.41
C ALA A 330 -12.46 -10.11 -13.95
N ALA A 331 -11.97 -11.21 -14.53
CA ALA A 331 -11.78 -11.35 -15.97
C ALA A 331 -12.69 -12.44 -16.54
N GLY A 332 -13.25 -12.22 -17.73
CA GLY A 332 -13.98 -13.28 -18.43
C GLY A 332 -13.03 -14.43 -18.83
N ILE A 333 -13.48 -15.68 -18.69
CA ILE A 333 -12.69 -16.88 -19.02
C ILE A 333 -12.19 -16.90 -20.47
N ASN A 334 -12.84 -16.16 -21.37
CA ASN A 334 -12.39 -15.99 -22.77
C ASN A 334 -11.03 -15.26 -22.91
N LEU A 335 -10.52 -14.65 -21.84
CA LEU A 335 -9.17 -14.07 -21.79
C LEU A 335 -8.12 -15.06 -21.28
N ASN A 336 -8.53 -16.25 -20.83
CA ASN A 336 -7.64 -17.29 -20.33
C ASN A 336 -7.13 -18.20 -21.46
N PHE A 337 -6.32 -17.66 -22.37
CA PHE A 337 -5.67 -18.43 -23.44
C PHE A 337 -4.14 -18.26 -23.37
N PHE A 338 -3.38 -19.27 -23.81
CA PHE A 338 -1.93 -19.15 -23.85
C PHE A 338 -1.48 -18.15 -24.94
N PRO A 339 -0.55 -17.22 -24.66
CA PRO A 339 0.19 -17.02 -23.40
C PRO A 339 -0.43 -15.99 -22.44
N ALA A 340 -1.51 -15.30 -22.83
CA ALA A 340 -2.08 -14.17 -22.09
C ALA A 340 -2.66 -14.55 -20.72
N GLY A 341 -3.38 -15.67 -20.63
CA GLY A 341 -4.04 -16.16 -19.42
C GLY A 341 -3.11 -16.28 -18.21
N PRO A 342 -1.97 -17.00 -18.31
CA PRO A 342 -0.97 -17.06 -17.26
C PRO A 342 -0.41 -15.69 -16.83
N ILE A 343 -0.22 -14.77 -17.77
CA ILE A 343 0.26 -13.40 -17.48
C ILE A 343 -0.80 -12.63 -16.68
N PHE A 344 -2.06 -12.64 -17.14
CA PHE A 344 -3.16 -11.96 -16.45
C PHE A 344 -3.40 -12.55 -15.06
N ARG A 345 -3.35 -13.88 -14.92
CA ARG A 345 -3.47 -14.55 -13.61
C ARG A 345 -2.39 -14.06 -12.65
N ARG A 346 -1.16 -13.86 -13.15
CA ARG A 346 -0.05 -13.30 -12.39
C ARG A 346 -0.17 -11.81 -12.12
N GLY A 347 -0.90 -11.07 -12.97
CA GLY A 347 -1.27 -9.68 -12.75
C GLY A 347 -2.39 -9.49 -11.72
N GLY A 348 -3.00 -10.56 -11.22
CA GLY A 348 -4.11 -10.50 -10.26
C GLY A 348 -5.48 -10.85 -10.85
N ALA A 349 -5.56 -11.25 -12.13
CA ALA A 349 -6.83 -11.65 -12.72
C ALA A 349 -7.31 -12.99 -12.16
N PHE A 350 -8.56 -13.03 -11.71
CA PHE A 350 -9.31 -14.26 -11.48
C PHE A 350 -10.38 -14.40 -12.54
N PHE A 351 -10.63 -15.63 -13.00
CA PHE A 351 -11.48 -15.85 -14.17
C PHE A 351 -12.90 -16.26 -13.77
N ILE A 352 -13.87 -15.69 -14.46
CA ILE A 352 -15.30 -15.98 -14.32
C ILE A 352 -15.89 -16.47 -15.64
N ARG A 353 -16.74 -17.49 -15.57
CA ARG A 353 -17.54 -17.95 -16.71
C ARG A 353 -18.58 -16.90 -17.10
N ARG A 354 -18.90 -16.79 -18.39
CA ARG A 354 -19.93 -15.85 -18.90
C ARG A 354 -21.31 -16.11 -18.28
N SER A 355 -21.62 -17.38 -18.04
CA SER A 355 -22.82 -17.83 -17.34
C SER A 355 -22.46 -19.10 -16.59
N PHE A 356 -23.00 -19.23 -15.39
CA PHE A 356 -22.92 -20.43 -14.55
C PHE A 356 -24.31 -20.72 -13.93
N ARG A 357 -25.37 -20.25 -14.60
CA ARG A 357 -26.75 -20.49 -14.17
C ARG A 357 -27.04 -21.99 -14.19
N GLY A 358 -27.45 -22.54 -13.06
CA GLY A 358 -27.72 -23.97 -12.88
C GLY A 358 -26.51 -24.78 -12.42
N ASP A 359 -25.30 -24.22 -12.43
CA ASP A 359 -24.11 -24.86 -11.87
C ASP A 359 -23.92 -24.42 -10.40
N ARG A 360 -24.59 -25.16 -9.49
CA ARG A 360 -24.58 -24.86 -8.05
C ARG A 360 -23.18 -25.00 -7.44
N LEU A 361 -22.40 -25.97 -7.91
CA LEU A 361 -21.03 -26.20 -7.44
C LEU A 361 -20.15 -25.00 -7.79
N TYR A 362 -20.12 -24.60 -9.07
CA TYR A 362 -19.33 -23.45 -9.51
C TYR A 362 -19.75 -22.16 -8.82
N SER A 363 -21.06 -21.91 -8.72
CA SER A 363 -21.60 -20.71 -8.06
C SER A 363 -21.11 -20.61 -6.61
N THR A 364 -21.13 -21.74 -5.89
CA THR A 364 -20.69 -21.80 -4.50
C THR A 364 -19.18 -21.61 -4.39
N VAL A 365 -18.39 -22.30 -5.21
CA VAL A 365 -16.92 -22.16 -5.22
C VAL A 365 -16.48 -20.73 -5.52
N PHE A 366 -17.09 -20.11 -6.52
CA PHE A 366 -16.81 -18.72 -6.90
C PHE A 366 -17.16 -17.73 -5.77
N ARG A 367 -18.32 -17.90 -5.14
CA ARG A 367 -18.75 -17.05 -4.02
C ARG A 367 -17.81 -17.19 -2.81
N GLU A 368 -17.46 -18.40 -2.43
CA GLU A 368 -16.53 -18.62 -1.31
C GLU A 368 -15.12 -18.08 -1.62
N TYR A 369 -14.67 -18.17 -2.88
CA TYR A 369 -13.42 -17.53 -3.30
C TYR A 369 -13.46 -16.00 -3.15
N LEU A 370 -14.54 -15.35 -3.60
CA LEU A 370 -14.71 -13.91 -3.41
C LEU A 370 -14.80 -13.53 -1.93
N ALA A 371 -15.53 -14.31 -1.13
CA ALA A 371 -15.65 -14.10 0.30
C ALA A 371 -14.28 -14.17 1.00
N GLU A 372 -13.42 -15.12 0.62
CA GLU A 372 -12.06 -15.22 1.14
C GLU A 372 -11.20 -14.02 0.71
N LEU A 373 -11.36 -13.51 -0.52
CA LEU A 373 -10.64 -12.30 -0.95
C LEU A 373 -11.02 -11.08 -0.10
N PHE A 374 -12.32 -10.87 0.13
CA PHE A 374 -12.81 -9.76 0.95
C PHE A 374 -12.39 -9.93 2.41
N ALA A 375 -12.58 -11.11 3.01
CA ALA A 375 -12.20 -11.37 4.40
C ALA A 375 -10.70 -11.13 4.69
N LYS A 376 -9.85 -11.17 3.65
CA LYS A 376 -8.41 -10.90 3.73
C LYS A 376 -8.02 -9.47 3.38
N GLY A 377 -8.98 -8.63 3.03
CA GLY A 377 -8.78 -7.24 2.66
C GLY A 377 -8.12 -7.02 1.31
N TYR A 378 -8.22 -7.98 0.37
CA TYR A 378 -7.76 -7.73 -0.99
C TYR A 378 -8.75 -6.79 -1.69
N SER A 379 -8.24 -5.75 -2.33
CA SER A 379 -9.04 -4.95 -3.25
C SER A 379 -9.44 -5.78 -4.47
N VAL A 380 -10.65 -5.55 -4.97
CA VAL A 380 -11.21 -6.24 -6.13
C VAL A 380 -11.66 -5.21 -7.15
N GLU A 381 -11.41 -5.49 -8.42
CA GLU A 381 -11.90 -4.72 -9.55
C GLU A 381 -12.86 -5.59 -10.35
N TYR A 382 -14.03 -5.03 -10.68
CA TYR A 382 -14.92 -5.67 -11.63
C TYR A 382 -15.69 -4.67 -12.48
N PHE A 383 -16.05 -5.11 -13.67
CA PHE A 383 -16.83 -4.33 -14.62
C PHE A 383 -18.31 -4.71 -14.50
N SER A 384 -19.11 -3.83 -13.88
CA SER A 384 -20.54 -4.06 -13.64
C SER A 384 -21.33 -4.28 -14.93
N GLU A 385 -20.88 -3.74 -16.06
CA GLU A 385 -21.47 -3.90 -17.39
C GLU A 385 -21.42 -5.36 -17.91
N GLY A 386 -20.53 -6.20 -17.38
CA GLY A 386 -20.34 -7.60 -17.78
C GLY A 386 -19.81 -7.80 -19.21
N GLY A 387 -19.41 -6.72 -19.88
CA GLY A 387 -18.87 -6.71 -21.23
C GLY A 387 -18.41 -5.30 -21.63
N ARG A 388 -17.61 -5.22 -22.70
CA ARG A 388 -17.13 -3.93 -23.23
C ARG A 388 -18.22 -3.23 -24.03
N SER A 389 -18.35 -1.93 -23.84
CA SER A 389 -19.14 -1.11 -24.76
C SER A 389 -18.52 -1.11 -26.15
N ARG A 390 -19.32 -1.37 -27.18
CA ARG A 390 -18.89 -1.31 -28.59
C ARG A 390 -19.08 0.08 -29.21
N THR A 391 -19.91 0.91 -28.58
CA THR A 391 -20.30 2.24 -29.09
C THR A 391 -19.76 3.37 -28.21
N GLY A 392 -19.05 3.06 -27.13
CA GLY A 392 -18.55 4.02 -26.14
C GLY A 392 -19.60 4.47 -25.11
N ARG A 393 -20.88 4.08 -25.27
CA ARG A 393 -21.94 4.36 -24.28
C ARG A 393 -21.91 3.36 -23.12
N LEU A 394 -22.27 3.79 -21.92
CA LEU A 394 -22.36 2.91 -20.75
C LEU A 394 -23.48 1.87 -20.95
N LEU A 395 -23.18 0.61 -20.65
CA LEU A 395 -24.16 -0.48 -20.60
C LEU A 395 -24.84 -0.52 -19.22
N PRO A 396 -26.04 -1.12 -19.11
CA PRO A 396 -26.68 -1.33 -17.82
C PRO A 396 -25.85 -2.26 -16.94
N ALA A 397 -25.74 -1.91 -15.65
CA ALA A 397 -25.06 -2.72 -14.66
C ALA A 397 -25.79 -4.06 -14.44
N LYS A 398 -25.02 -5.14 -14.35
CA LYS A 398 -25.49 -6.48 -13.97
C LYS A 398 -25.14 -6.71 -12.51
N THR A 399 -26.10 -7.21 -11.74
CA THR A 399 -25.98 -7.42 -10.29
C THR A 399 -25.08 -8.60 -9.89
N GLY A 400 -24.79 -9.51 -10.82
CA GLY A 400 -24.35 -10.89 -10.51
C GLY A 400 -23.01 -11.09 -9.79
N MET A 401 -22.23 -10.05 -9.48
CA MET A 401 -21.01 -10.17 -8.67
C MET A 401 -21.18 -9.77 -7.20
N LEU A 402 -22.20 -8.98 -6.87
CA LEU A 402 -22.45 -8.47 -5.50
C LEU A 402 -23.81 -8.93 -4.93
N SER A 403 -24.51 -9.82 -5.64
CA SER A 403 -25.84 -10.33 -5.29
C SER A 403 -25.82 -11.59 -4.43
#